data_AF-A0A4Q2Y5Z3-F1
#
_entry.id   AF-A0A4Q2Y5Z3-F1
#
_cell.length_a   1.000
_cell.length_b   1.000
_cell.length_c   1.000
_cell.angle_alpha   90.00
_cell.angle_beta   90.00
_cell.angle_gamma   90.00
#
_symmetry.space_group_name_H-M   'P 1'
#
loop_
_entity.id
_entity.type
_entity.pdbx_description
1 polymer ?
#
loop_
_entity_poly.entity_id
_entity_poly.type
_entity_poly.pdbx_seq_one_letter_code
_entity_poly.pdbx_strand_id
1 'polypeptide(L)' 'LTGAPMPVWTGHPTPVDLSRPCVVPEGHFFALGDNPENSWDSRYFGYVPFSSVRGFSFSQPVRQKKP' A
#
# COMPACT_ATOMS: atom_id res chain seq x y z
N LEU A 1 -8.25 -25.56 9.60
CA LEU A 1 -7.78 -24.54 8.64
C LEU A 1 -6.92 -23.55 9.42
N THR A 2 -5.68 -23.93 9.67
CA THR A 2 -4.76 -23.30 10.62
C THR A 2 -4.14 -22.05 10.00
N GLY A 3 -4.72 -20.88 10.30
CA GLY A 3 -4.21 -19.57 9.88
C GLY A 3 -2.98 -19.17 10.67
N ALA A 4 -1.83 -19.75 10.35
CA ALA A 4 -0.54 -19.23 10.82
C ALA A 4 -0.40 -17.77 10.33
N PRO A 5 -0.01 -16.81 11.19
CA PRO A 5 0.32 -15.46 10.72
C PRO A 5 1.52 -15.57 9.78
N MET A 6 1.35 -15.08 8.55
CA MET A 6 2.40 -15.05 7.54
C MET A 6 3.65 -14.36 8.13
N PRO A 7 4.86 -14.90 7.94
CA PRO A 7 6.07 -14.29 8.49
C PRO A 7 6.31 -12.94 7.82
N VAL A 8 6.30 -11.88 8.63
CA VAL A 8 6.64 -10.50 8.22
C VAL A 8 8.13 -10.51 7.81
N TRP A 9 8.39 -10.38 6.51
CA TRP A 9 9.73 -10.57 5.92
C TRP A 9 10.62 -9.32 5.97
N THR A 10 10.16 -8.24 6.58
CA THR A 10 10.94 -7.03 6.83
C THR A 10 10.87 -6.76 8.32
N GLY A 11 12.01 -6.61 8.99
CA GLY A 11 12.11 -6.46 10.46
C GLY A 11 11.49 -5.17 11.01
N HIS A 12 10.23 -4.88 10.70
CA HIS A 12 9.46 -3.73 11.10
C HIS A 12 8.38 -4.18 12.11
N PRO A 13 8.24 -3.51 13.27
CA PRO A 13 7.29 -3.91 14.27
C PRO A 13 5.87 -3.54 13.83
N THR A 14 5.01 -4.55 13.70
CA THR A 14 3.54 -4.52 13.70
C THR A 14 2.81 -3.72 12.58
N PRO A 15 1.51 -4.00 12.35
CA PRO A 15 0.64 -3.12 11.58
C PRO A 15 0.78 -1.67 12.03
N VAL A 16 0.78 -0.72 11.09
CA VAL A 16 0.85 0.71 11.45
C VAL A 16 -0.33 1.02 12.35
N ASP A 17 -0.05 1.51 13.57
CA ASP A 17 -1.09 1.93 14.51
C ASP A 17 -1.76 3.20 13.99
N LEU A 18 -2.88 3.01 13.29
CA LEU A 18 -3.70 4.09 12.75
C LEU A 18 -4.71 4.64 13.77
N SER A 19 -4.68 4.20 15.03
CA SER A 19 -5.52 4.80 16.08
C SER A 19 -5.08 6.24 16.44
N ARG A 20 -3.90 6.64 15.96
CA ARG A 20 -3.33 7.98 16.13
C ARG A 20 -2.85 8.53 14.78
N PRO A 21 -2.76 9.87 14.64
CA PRO A 21 -2.10 10.47 13.49
C PRO A 21 -0.66 9.97 13.37
N CYS A 22 -0.33 9.32 12.25
CA CYS A 22 1.02 8.90 11.92
C CYS A 22 1.61 9.80 10.82
N VAL A 23 2.86 10.22 10.98
CA VAL A 23 3.57 11.00 9.95
C VAL A 23 4.38 10.04 9.10
N VAL A 24 4.22 10.13 7.77
CA VAL A 24 5.00 9.31 6.83
C VAL A 24 6.46 9.82 6.82
N PRO A 25 7.46 8.95 7.00
CA PRO A 25 8.86 9.35 6.92
C PRO A 25 9.22 9.95 5.56
N GLU A 26 10.24 10.80 5.53
CA GLU A 26 10.75 11.36 4.27
C GLU A 26 11.22 10.23 3.33
N GLY A 27 11.00 10.41 2.02
CA GLY A 27 11.37 9.42 1.01
C GLY A 27 10.53 8.14 1.04
N HIS A 28 9.40 8.11 1.75
CA HIS A 28 8.49 6.98 1.80
C HIS A 28 7.07 7.36 1.39
N PHE A 29 6.29 6.34 1.06
CA PHE A 29 4.86 6.41 0.79
C PHE A 29 4.09 5.53 1.76
N PHE A 30 2.88 5.95 2.06
CA PHE A 30 1.87 5.11 2.69
C PHE A 30 0.81 4.80 1.65
N ALA A 31 0.81 3.57 1.13
CA ALA A 31 -0.08 3.14 0.08
C ALA A 31 -1.32 2.46 0.69
N LEU A 32 -2.49 2.78 0.14
CA LEU A 32 -3.77 2.15 0.48
C LEU A 32 -4.39 1.61 -0.80
N GLY A 33 -4.86 0.36 -0.74
CA GLY A 33 -5.70 -0.18 -1.81
C GLY A 33 -7.10 0.42 -1.74
N ASP A 34 -7.79 0.40 -2.88
CA ASP A 34 -9.18 0.83 -3.03
C ASP A 34 -10.18 -0.15 -2.43
N ASN A 35 -9.78 -1.41 -2.20
CA ASN A 35 -10.55 -2.45 -1.50
C ASN A 35 -9.94 -2.73 -0.12
N PRO A 36 -10.42 -2.11 0.97
CA PRO A 36 -9.77 -2.18 2.28
C PRO A 36 -9.74 -3.58 2.89
N GLU A 37 -10.79 -4.39 2.66
CA GLU A 37 -10.93 -5.74 3.20
C GLU A 37 -10.03 -6.75 2.48
N ASN A 38 -9.72 -6.52 1.20
CA ASN A 38 -8.94 -7.43 0.37
C ASN A 38 -7.64 -6.82 -0.15
N SER A 39 -7.15 -5.77 0.51
CA SER A 39 -5.89 -5.11 0.18
C SER A 39 -4.84 -5.43 1.24
N TRP A 40 -3.78 -6.11 0.81
CA TRP A 40 -2.52 -6.13 1.55
C TRP A 40 -1.74 -4.88 1.16
N ASP A 41 -1.81 -3.85 1.99
CA ASP A 41 -1.18 -2.55 1.77
C ASP A 41 -0.37 -2.08 2.99
N SER A 42 -0.01 -0.80 3.03
CA SER A 42 0.87 -0.24 4.07
C SER A 42 0.34 -0.38 5.50
N ARG A 43 -0.96 -0.68 5.69
CA ARG A 43 -1.52 -1.06 6.99
C ARG A 43 -0.87 -2.33 7.56
N TYR A 44 -0.52 -3.27 6.69
CA TYR A 44 -0.01 -4.58 7.06
C TYR A 44 1.51 -4.69 6.94
N PHE A 45 2.11 -4.11 5.88
CA PHE A 45 3.55 -4.23 5.63
C PHE A 45 4.37 -2.95 5.89
N GLY A 46 3.73 -1.84 6.30
CA GLY A 46 4.39 -0.58 6.60
C GLY A 46 4.65 0.32 5.39
N TYR A 47 5.57 1.28 5.56
CA TYR A 47 5.85 2.31 4.54
C TYR A 47 6.65 1.76 3.35
N VAL A 48 6.36 2.28 2.16
CA VAL A 48 7.03 1.89 0.91
C VAL A 48 8.10 2.92 0.58
N PRO A 49 9.39 2.55 0.42
CA PRO A 49 10.42 3.50 0.04
C PRO A 49 10.18 4.00 -1.39
N PHE A 50 10.48 5.28 -1.65
CA PHE A 50 10.28 5.92 -2.95
C PHE A 50 10.98 5.16 -4.10
N SER A 51 12.15 4.59 -3.83
CA SER A 51 12.94 3.79 -4.78
C SER A 51 12.20 2.56 -5.32
N SER A 52 11.19 2.06 -4.60
CA SER A 52 10.40 0.89 -5.03
C SER A 52 9.25 1.26 -5.97
N VAL A 53 8.94 2.54 -6.12
CA VAL A 53 7.85 3.00 -7.00
C VAL A 53 8.35 3.07 -8.45
N ARG A 54 7.70 2.32 -9.33
CA ARG A 54 8.08 2.26 -10.75
C ARG A 54 7.39 3.31 -11.62
N GLY A 55 6.22 3.79 -11.22
CA GLY A 55 5.45 4.78 -11.98
C GLY A 55 3.99 4.84 -11.58
N PHE A 56 3.21 5.61 -12.34
CA PHE A 56 1.77 5.75 -12.17
C PHE A 56 1.02 4.73 -13.03
N SER A 57 -0.08 4.21 -12.52
CA SER A 57 -0.99 3.39 -13.32
C SER A 57 -1.87 4.28 -14.18
N PHE A 58 -1.97 3.97 -15.47
CA PHE A 58 -2.90 4.62 -16.41
C PHE A 58 -3.92 3.60 -16.90
N SER A 59 -5.13 3.64 -16.36
CA SER A 59 -6.21 2.75 -16.78
C SER A 59 -7.04 3.41 -17.89
N GLN A 60 -6.61 3.20 -19.15
CA GLN A 60 -7.29 3.47 -20.43
C GLN A 60 -7.86 4.89 -20.68
N PRO A 61 -7.74 5.45 -21.90
CA PRO A 61 -8.41 6.71 -22.22
C PRO A 61 -9.92 6.52 -22.36
N VAL A 62 -10.70 7.51 -21.90
CA VAL A 62 -12.12 7.64 -22.25
C VAL A 62 -12.21 7.61 -23.77
N ARG A 63 -12.88 6.58 -24.30
CA ARG A 63 -13.22 6.38 -25.72
C ARG A 63 -13.48 7.71 -26.42
N GLN A 64 -12.54 8.20 -27.22
CA GLN A 64 -12.82 9.31 -28.14
C GLN A 64 -13.97 8.82 -29.03
N LYS A 65 -15.15 9.45 -28.93
CA LYS A 65 -16.15 9.30 -29.98
C LYS A 65 -15.50 9.86 -31.26
N LYS A 66 -15.37 9.01 -32.28
CA LYS A 66 -15.05 9.45 -33.64
C LYS A 66 -16.05 10.56 -34.06
N PRO A 67 -15.61 11.54 -34.88
CA PRO A 67 -16.43 12.69 -35.25
C PRO A 67 -17.79 12.29 -35.80
#